data_AF-A0A484F6N3-F1
#
_entry.id   AF-A0A484F6N3-F1
#
_cell.length_a   1.000
_cell.length_b   1.000
_cell.length_c   1.000
_cell.angle_alpha   90.00
_cell.angle_beta   90.00
_cell.angle_gamma   90.00
#
_symmetry.space_group_name_H-M   'P 1'
#
loop_
_entity.id
_entity.type
_entity.pdbx_description
1 polymer ?
#
loop_
_entity_poly.entity_id
_entity_poly.type
_entity_poly.pdbx_seq_one_letter_code
_entity_poly.pdbx_strand_id
1 'polypeptide(L)'
;MADIRKSKLTKIISRLFVLIMLLSLAFSSVLPAGATESYTGEYFSDAYIRRIIDDTPATDSALFERAKSSENVIVVSGTVPVLAKGRESYEWFVLLQGVMKKVDNSGELDPYLWDNGGFVIGYGCPSSFVHIYVYSESDYSEEDINAIVQIIQNAGKSYGIDDIPIVVELNTHPQGYINCSAVPSPQTQTREPEKTIPGVGLAACVILSLVVVLFIRKSKT
;
A
#
# COMPACT_ATOMS: atom_id res chain seq x y z
N MET A 1 -10.20 51.94 -37.79
CA MET A 1 -8.81 51.56 -37.43
C MET A 1 -8.66 50.94 -36.02
N ALA A 2 -9.72 50.41 -35.40
CA ALA A 2 -9.63 49.76 -34.08
C ALA A 2 -9.46 48.22 -34.14
N ASP A 3 -9.79 47.61 -35.29
CA ASP A 3 -9.93 46.14 -35.39
C ASP A 3 -8.60 45.40 -35.63
N ILE A 4 -7.67 46.03 -36.34
CA ILE A 4 -6.36 45.42 -36.67
C ILE A 4 -5.47 45.26 -35.41
N ARG A 5 -5.70 46.08 -34.36
CA ARG A 5 -4.93 45.98 -33.11
C ARG A 5 -5.36 44.79 -32.25
N LYS A 6 -6.64 44.41 -32.26
CA LYS A 6 -7.14 43.26 -31.50
C LYS A 6 -6.52 41.96 -32.02
N SER A 7 -6.47 41.76 -33.34
CA SER A 7 -5.94 40.53 -33.94
C SER A 7 -4.44 40.31 -33.67
N LYS A 8 -3.65 41.39 -33.61
CA LYS A 8 -2.23 41.31 -33.23
C LYS A 8 -2.06 41.02 -31.73
N LEU A 9 -2.90 41.61 -30.88
CA LEU A 9 -2.86 41.41 -29.44
C LEU A 9 -3.21 39.97 -29.05
N THR A 10 -4.25 39.37 -29.67
CA THR A 10 -4.64 37.98 -29.39
C THR A 10 -3.55 36.98 -29.81
N LYS A 11 -2.85 37.26 -30.92
CA LYS A 11 -1.72 36.43 -31.38
C LYS A 11 -0.50 36.53 -30.45
N ILE A 12 -0.25 37.70 -29.85
CA ILE A 12 0.82 37.88 -28.88
C ILE A 12 0.48 37.17 -27.56
N ILE A 13 -0.76 37.30 -27.07
CA ILE A 13 -1.21 36.63 -25.85
C ILE A 13 -1.19 35.10 -26.00
N SER A 14 -1.63 34.57 -27.14
CA SER A 14 -1.57 33.13 -27.43
C SER A 14 -0.13 32.60 -27.45
N ARG A 15 0.81 33.34 -28.05
CA ARG A 15 2.24 32.97 -28.05
C ARG A 15 2.85 33.03 -26.65
N LEU A 16 2.44 34.00 -25.83
CA LEU A 16 2.87 34.11 -24.43
C LEU A 16 2.35 32.92 -23.60
N PHE A 17 1.09 32.52 -23.80
CA PHE A 17 0.47 31.40 -23.08
C PHE A 17 1.16 30.06 -23.39
N VAL A 18 1.50 29.82 -24.66
CA VAL A 18 2.25 28.62 -25.07
C VAL A 18 3.66 28.61 -24.48
N LEU A 19 4.33 29.76 -24.42
CA LEU A 19 5.65 29.86 -23.78
C LEU A 19 5.61 29.61 -22.27
N ILE A 20 4.56 30.08 -21.58
CA ILE A 20 4.36 29.81 -20.14
C ILE A 20 4.09 28.32 -19.90
N MET A 21 3.26 27.67 -20.75
CA MET A 21 3.05 26.22 -20.66
C MET A 21 4.33 25.41 -20.92
N LEU A 22 5.13 25.80 -21.91
CA LEU A 22 6.42 25.14 -22.19
C LEU A 22 7.44 25.38 -21.07
N LEU A 23 7.42 26.55 -20.43
CA LEU A 23 8.24 26.79 -19.23
C LEU A 23 7.80 25.90 -18.07
N SER A 24 6.50 25.70 -17.83
CA SER A 24 6.03 24.80 -16.77
C SER A 24 6.40 23.33 -16.97
N LEU A 25 6.60 22.89 -18.22
CA LEU A 25 7.12 21.54 -18.53
C LEU A 25 8.64 21.41 -18.28
N ALA A 26 9.39 22.52 -18.27
CA ALA A 26 10.82 22.53 -17.94
C ALA A 26 11.09 22.62 -16.42
N PHE A 27 10.07 22.89 -15.61
CA PHE A 27 10.13 22.94 -14.14
C PHE A 27 9.34 21.82 -13.45
N SER A 28 8.86 20.80 -14.16
CA SER A 28 8.67 19.47 -13.55
C SER A 28 10.05 18.90 -13.25
N SER A 29 10.58 19.36 -12.11
CA SER A 29 11.79 18.93 -11.46
C SER A 29 11.93 17.41 -11.57
N VAL A 30 13.07 16.99 -12.12
CA VAL A 30 13.73 15.75 -11.72
C VAL A 30 13.67 15.73 -10.19
N LEU A 31 12.84 14.83 -9.65
CA LEU A 31 12.92 14.50 -8.24
C LEU A 31 14.36 14.01 -8.02
N PRO A 32 15.13 14.60 -7.09
CA PRO A 32 16.30 13.90 -6.61
C PRO A 32 15.79 12.59 -6.02
N ALA A 33 16.29 11.47 -6.55
CA ALA A 33 16.23 10.20 -5.86
C ALA A 33 16.83 10.42 -4.46
N GLY A 34 15.99 10.55 -3.43
CA GLY A 34 16.44 10.84 -2.07
C GLY A 34 15.69 11.92 -1.28
N ALA A 35 14.49 12.35 -1.67
CA ALA A 35 13.60 13.02 -0.72
C ALA A 35 12.82 11.97 0.08
N THR A 36 13.51 11.28 0.99
CA THR A 36 12.86 10.60 2.10
C THR A 36 12.26 11.68 3.00
N GLU A 37 10.95 11.89 2.92
CA GLU A 37 10.23 12.50 4.02
C GLU A 37 10.50 11.64 5.26
N SER A 38 11.28 12.20 6.18
CA SER A 38 11.68 11.60 7.44
C SER A 38 10.47 11.50 8.37
N TYR A 39 9.65 10.49 8.15
CA TYR A 39 8.75 9.95 9.16
C TYR A 39 9.60 9.09 10.11
N THR A 40 10.26 9.72 11.08
CA THR A 40 10.94 8.99 12.18
C THR A 40 9.90 8.52 13.19
N GLY A 41 9.07 7.55 12.78
CA GLY A 41 8.54 6.56 13.70
C GLY A 41 9.58 5.46 13.77
N GLU A 42 10.42 5.49 14.81
CA GLU A 42 11.50 4.51 15.03
C GLU A 42 10.90 3.14 15.40
N TYR A 43 10.28 2.46 14.42
CA TYR A 43 9.53 1.23 14.69
C TYR A 43 10.42 0.00 14.81
N PHE A 44 11.60 -0.03 14.17
CA PHE A 44 12.60 -1.08 14.35
C PHE A 44 14.00 -0.58 13.95
N SER A 45 15.05 -1.09 14.60
CA SER A 45 16.43 -0.78 14.21
C SER A 45 16.81 -1.43 12.87
N ASP A 46 17.72 -0.81 12.12
CA ASP A 46 18.28 -1.36 10.89
C ASP A 46 18.83 -2.79 11.07
N ALA A 47 19.47 -3.06 12.21
CA ALA A 47 20.00 -4.37 12.54
C ALA A 47 18.88 -5.42 12.69
N TYR A 48 17.75 -5.03 13.28
CA TYR A 48 16.58 -5.90 13.39
C TYR A 48 15.94 -6.18 12.03
N ILE A 49 15.79 -5.17 11.18
CA ILE A 49 15.26 -5.34 9.81
C ILE A 49 16.18 -6.24 8.99
N ARG A 50 17.51 -6.02 9.04
CA ARG A 50 18.48 -6.91 8.38
C ARG A 50 18.36 -8.35 8.86
N ARG A 51 18.19 -8.56 10.16
CA ARG A 51 17.98 -9.91 10.70
C ARG A 51 16.71 -10.55 10.14
N ILE A 52 15.58 -9.85 10.07
CA ILE A 52 14.35 -10.38 9.46
C ILE A 52 14.62 -10.79 8.01
N ILE A 53 15.27 -9.92 7.24
CA ILE A 53 15.60 -10.19 5.83
C ILE A 53 16.48 -11.44 5.74
N ASP A 54 17.58 -11.48 6.50
CA ASP A 54 18.55 -12.56 6.47
C ASP A 54 17.95 -13.88 6.96
N ASP A 55 17.02 -13.85 7.91
CA ASP A 55 16.34 -15.04 8.45
C ASP A 55 15.14 -15.51 7.60
N THR A 56 14.70 -14.72 6.61
CA THR A 56 13.57 -15.10 5.74
C THR A 56 13.93 -16.35 4.93
N PRO A 57 13.19 -17.47 5.07
CA PRO A 57 13.53 -18.74 4.43
C PRO A 57 13.47 -18.64 2.90
N ALA A 58 14.10 -19.60 2.22
CA ALA A 58 13.91 -19.79 0.78
C ALA A 58 12.42 -20.03 0.48
N THR A 59 11.97 -19.72 -0.74
CA THR A 59 10.61 -20.03 -1.13
C THR A 59 10.39 -21.55 -1.19
N ASP A 60 9.22 -21.99 -0.77
CA ASP A 60 8.90 -23.43 -0.66
C ASP A 60 7.94 -23.87 -1.77
N SER A 61 8.50 -24.10 -2.96
CA SER A 61 7.74 -24.65 -4.09
C SER A 61 7.26 -26.08 -3.82
N ALA A 62 7.97 -26.86 -2.98
CA ALA A 62 7.56 -28.22 -2.63
C ALA A 62 6.29 -28.24 -1.76
N LEU A 63 6.11 -27.27 -0.88
CA LEU A 63 4.86 -27.07 -0.15
C LEU A 63 3.69 -26.79 -1.11
N PHE A 64 3.91 -25.92 -2.10
CA PHE A 64 2.91 -25.58 -3.10
C PHE A 64 2.56 -26.78 -4.01
N GLU A 65 3.55 -27.58 -4.42
CA GLU A 65 3.30 -28.81 -5.18
C GLU A 65 2.55 -29.86 -4.36
N ARG A 66 2.86 -30.00 -3.06
CA ARG A 66 2.12 -30.90 -2.16
C ARG A 66 0.65 -30.53 -2.03
N ALA A 67 0.31 -29.24 -2.09
CA ALA A 67 -1.09 -28.79 -2.03
C ALA A 67 -1.94 -29.40 -3.17
N LYS A 68 -1.36 -29.64 -4.35
CA LYS A 68 -2.09 -30.25 -5.49
C LYS A 68 -2.59 -31.66 -5.22
N SER A 69 -2.03 -32.35 -4.23
CA SER A 69 -2.42 -33.72 -3.85
C SER A 69 -3.27 -33.77 -2.58
N SER A 70 -3.64 -32.63 -2.00
CA SER A 70 -4.48 -32.58 -0.80
C SER A 70 -5.96 -32.74 -1.17
N GLU A 71 -6.68 -33.60 -0.45
CA GLU A 71 -8.12 -33.84 -0.66
C GLU A 71 -8.98 -32.61 -0.36
N ASN A 72 -8.48 -31.67 0.45
CA ASN A 72 -9.20 -30.46 0.83
C ASN A 72 -8.90 -29.28 -0.10
N VAL A 73 -8.01 -29.43 -1.09
CA VAL A 73 -7.66 -28.34 -2.00
C VAL A 73 -8.60 -28.34 -3.19
N ILE A 74 -9.26 -27.20 -3.41
CA ILE A 74 -10.18 -26.97 -4.52
C ILE A 74 -9.40 -26.59 -5.77
N VAL A 75 -8.44 -25.68 -5.62
CA VAL A 75 -7.68 -25.12 -6.74
C VAL A 75 -6.25 -24.82 -6.33
N VAL A 76 -5.34 -25.07 -7.25
CA VAL A 76 -3.96 -24.58 -7.20
C VAL A 76 -3.68 -23.88 -8.52
N SER A 77 -3.24 -22.63 -8.46
CA SER A 77 -3.01 -21.77 -9.63
C SER A 77 -1.67 -21.07 -9.53
N GLY A 78 -0.98 -20.91 -10.66
CA GLY A 78 0.29 -20.21 -10.79
C GLY A 78 1.52 -20.95 -10.28
N THR A 79 2.63 -20.22 -10.16
CA THR A 79 3.96 -20.80 -9.93
C THR A 79 4.70 -20.07 -8.81
N VAL A 80 5.19 -20.84 -7.81
CA VAL A 80 6.08 -20.29 -6.78
C VAL A 80 7.49 -20.10 -7.37
N PRO A 81 8.03 -18.87 -7.40
CA PRO A 81 9.40 -18.67 -7.89
C PRO A 81 10.38 -19.37 -6.94
N VAL A 82 11.48 -19.91 -7.49
CA VAL A 82 12.53 -20.56 -6.68
C VAL A 82 13.55 -19.51 -6.27
N LEU A 83 13.43 -19.03 -5.04
CA LEU A 83 14.26 -17.94 -4.48
C LEU A 83 15.01 -18.47 -3.27
N ALA A 84 16.27 -18.07 -3.14
CA ALA A 84 17.10 -18.45 -2.00
C ALA A 84 16.65 -17.74 -0.71
N LYS A 85 17.12 -18.27 0.43
CA LYS A 85 16.99 -17.62 1.74
C LYS A 85 17.56 -16.21 1.68
N GLY A 86 16.86 -15.24 2.28
CA GLY A 86 17.32 -13.87 2.41
C GLY A 86 16.48 -12.85 1.64
N ARG A 87 17.16 -11.84 1.08
CA ARG A 87 16.57 -10.65 0.47
C ARG A 87 15.51 -10.92 -0.59
N GLU A 88 15.80 -11.77 -1.58
CA GLU A 88 14.87 -12.00 -2.69
C GLU A 88 13.56 -12.65 -2.22
N SER A 89 13.65 -13.64 -1.32
CA SER A 89 12.47 -14.26 -0.71
C SER A 89 11.68 -13.28 0.16
N TYR A 90 12.37 -12.40 0.89
CA TYR A 90 11.73 -11.33 1.66
C TYR A 90 11.00 -10.34 0.75
N GLU A 91 11.62 -9.88 -0.33
CA GLU A 91 11.02 -8.98 -1.30
C GLU A 91 9.80 -9.61 -1.99
N TRP A 92 9.87 -10.91 -2.31
CA TRP A 92 8.72 -11.68 -2.78
C TRP A 92 7.56 -11.69 -1.78
N PHE A 93 7.84 -11.97 -0.50
CA PHE A 93 6.82 -11.93 0.54
C PHE A 93 6.17 -10.54 0.67
N VAL A 94 6.98 -9.48 0.64
CA VAL A 94 6.47 -8.09 0.68
C VAL A 94 5.61 -7.77 -0.53
N LEU A 95 5.97 -8.27 -1.72
CA LEU A 95 5.15 -8.12 -2.92
C LEU A 95 3.79 -8.81 -2.76
N LEU A 96 3.74 -10.05 -2.27
CA LEU A 96 2.48 -10.76 -2.00
C LEU A 96 1.61 -10.00 -0.99
N GLN A 97 2.19 -9.44 0.06
CA GLN A 97 1.48 -8.57 1.01
C GLN A 97 0.92 -7.31 0.35
N GLY A 98 1.68 -6.72 -0.58
CA GLY A 98 1.21 -5.60 -1.40
C GLY A 98 0.00 -5.96 -2.26
N VAL A 99 0.03 -7.14 -2.91
CA VAL A 99 -1.10 -7.67 -3.67
C VAL A 99 -2.32 -7.84 -2.77
N MET A 100 -2.18 -8.47 -1.60
CA MET A 100 -3.31 -8.69 -0.70
C MET A 100 -3.91 -7.37 -0.23
N LYS A 101 -3.07 -6.40 0.16
CA LYS A 101 -3.53 -5.06 0.52
C LYS A 101 -4.28 -4.38 -0.64
N LYS A 102 -3.89 -4.63 -1.89
CA LYS A 102 -4.62 -4.10 -3.05
C LYS A 102 -5.99 -4.75 -3.21
N VAL A 103 -6.08 -6.07 -3.03
CA VAL A 103 -7.36 -6.81 -3.02
C VAL A 103 -8.28 -6.25 -1.93
N ASP A 104 -7.76 -6.03 -0.72
CA ASP A 104 -8.52 -5.45 0.39
C ASP A 104 -9.03 -4.05 0.04
N ASN A 105 -8.18 -3.21 -0.54
CA ASN A 105 -8.53 -1.82 -0.85
C ASN A 105 -9.49 -1.69 -2.05
N SER A 106 -9.56 -2.68 -2.94
CA SER A 106 -10.48 -2.63 -4.08
C SER A 106 -11.90 -3.04 -3.70
N GLY A 107 -12.07 -3.83 -2.63
CA GLY A 107 -13.35 -4.39 -2.23
C GLY A 107 -13.89 -5.42 -3.23
N GLU A 108 -13.10 -5.86 -4.21
CA GLU A 108 -13.54 -6.81 -5.23
C GLU A 108 -13.81 -8.20 -4.64
N LEU A 109 -13.12 -8.56 -3.55
CA LEU A 109 -13.32 -9.82 -2.86
C LEU A 109 -14.54 -9.79 -1.91
N ASP A 110 -15.04 -8.60 -1.56
CA ASP A 110 -16.09 -8.41 -0.55
C ASP A 110 -17.32 -9.31 -0.74
N PRO A 111 -17.88 -9.49 -1.95
CA PRO A 111 -19.06 -10.34 -2.15
C PRO A 111 -18.83 -11.81 -1.79
N TYR A 112 -17.57 -12.26 -1.78
CA TYR A 112 -17.19 -13.64 -1.49
C TYR A 112 -16.85 -13.85 -0.02
N LEU A 113 -16.64 -12.78 0.76
CA LEU A 113 -16.26 -12.88 2.17
C LEU A 113 -17.43 -13.36 3.04
N TRP A 114 -17.13 -14.22 3.99
CA TRP A 114 -18.10 -14.81 4.92
C TRP A 114 -18.91 -13.75 5.69
N ASP A 115 -18.26 -12.68 6.15
CA ASP A 115 -18.92 -11.58 6.87
C ASP A 115 -19.96 -10.83 6.02
N ASN A 116 -19.87 -10.95 4.68
CA ASN A 116 -20.81 -10.38 3.71
C ASN A 116 -21.79 -11.43 3.16
N GLY A 117 -21.84 -12.63 3.75
CA GLY A 117 -22.69 -13.73 3.32
C GLY A 117 -22.11 -14.60 2.20
N GLY A 118 -20.82 -14.44 1.88
CA GLY A 118 -20.08 -15.31 0.98
C GLY A 118 -19.51 -16.56 1.66
N PHE A 119 -18.60 -17.26 0.99
CA PHE A 119 -18.06 -18.56 1.42
C PHE A 119 -16.56 -18.53 1.79
N VAL A 120 -15.86 -17.41 1.57
CA VAL A 120 -14.46 -17.23 1.94
C VAL A 120 -14.36 -16.82 3.42
N ILE A 121 -13.82 -17.70 4.25
CA ILE A 121 -13.69 -17.53 5.71
C ILE A 121 -12.32 -17.01 6.15
N GLY A 122 -11.40 -16.83 5.21
CA GLY A 122 -10.11 -16.20 5.48
C GLY A 122 -9.18 -16.27 4.28
N TYR A 123 -8.19 -15.40 4.27
CA TYR A 123 -7.16 -15.40 3.25
C TYR A 123 -5.90 -14.69 3.73
N GLY A 124 -4.78 -14.96 3.07
CA GLY A 124 -3.51 -14.31 3.37
C GLY A 124 -2.35 -14.94 2.62
N CYS A 125 -1.11 -14.59 2.99
CA CYS A 125 0.08 -15.23 2.46
C CYS A 125 0.93 -15.82 3.60
N PRO A 126 0.55 -16.98 4.16
CA PRO A 126 1.31 -17.59 5.26
C PRO A 126 2.70 -18.10 4.83
N SER A 127 2.96 -18.17 3.52
CA SER A 127 4.20 -18.67 2.92
C SER A 127 4.46 -17.97 1.58
N SER A 128 5.14 -18.63 0.65
CA SER A 128 5.53 -18.13 -0.68
C SER A 128 4.37 -18.03 -1.70
N PHE A 129 3.13 -18.17 -1.25
CA PHE A 129 1.92 -18.16 -2.07
C PHE A 129 0.72 -17.60 -1.29
N VAL A 130 -0.31 -17.18 -2.02
CA VAL A 130 -1.59 -16.73 -1.46
C VAL A 130 -2.45 -17.94 -1.11
N HIS A 131 -3.05 -17.92 0.06
CA HIS A 131 -3.97 -18.94 0.53
C HIS A 131 -5.36 -18.35 0.73
N ILE A 132 -6.37 -19.02 0.20
CA ILE A 132 -7.79 -18.70 0.37
C ILE A 132 -8.45 -19.89 1.08
N TYR A 133 -9.12 -19.61 2.19
CA TYR A 133 -9.86 -20.60 2.97
C TYR A 133 -11.35 -20.45 2.65
N VAL A 134 -11.94 -21.53 2.15
CA VAL A 134 -13.37 -21.63 1.82
C VAL A 134 -14.06 -22.51 2.86
N TYR A 135 -15.22 -22.09 3.34
CA TYR A 135 -15.96 -22.90 4.30
C TYR A 135 -16.54 -24.15 3.63
N SER A 136 -16.22 -25.33 4.18
CA SER A 136 -16.50 -26.63 3.56
C SER A 136 -17.98 -26.97 3.36
N GLU A 137 -18.86 -26.31 4.12
CA GLU A 137 -20.31 -26.53 4.03
C GLU A 137 -21.03 -25.44 3.22
N SER A 138 -20.28 -24.52 2.59
CA SER A 138 -20.88 -23.48 1.75
C SER A 138 -21.21 -24.00 0.36
N ASP A 139 -22.29 -23.47 -0.21
CA ASP A 139 -22.55 -23.57 -1.63
C ASP A 139 -21.71 -22.51 -2.37
N TYR A 140 -20.88 -22.95 -3.32
CA TYR A 140 -20.15 -22.10 -4.25
C TYR A 140 -20.06 -22.79 -5.61
N SER A 141 -19.98 -22.02 -6.67
CA SER A 141 -19.78 -22.52 -8.03
C SER A 141 -18.30 -22.54 -8.42
N GLU A 142 -17.96 -23.26 -9.50
CA GLU A 142 -16.62 -23.20 -10.09
C GLU A 142 -16.31 -21.77 -10.60
N GLU A 143 -17.32 -21.09 -11.13
CA GLU A 143 -17.23 -19.69 -11.57
C GLU A 143 -16.85 -18.74 -10.41
N ASP A 144 -17.38 -18.97 -9.21
CA ASP A 144 -17.04 -18.15 -8.04
C ASP A 144 -15.57 -18.32 -7.63
N ILE A 145 -15.08 -19.57 -7.61
CA ILE A 145 -13.66 -19.86 -7.33
C ILE A 145 -12.76 -19.22 -8.39
N ASN A 146 -13.12 -19.35 -9.66
CA ASN A 146 -12.39 -18.74 -10.76
C ASN A 146 -12.37 -17.21 -10.67
N ALA A 147 -13.47 -16.58 -10.26
CA ALA A 147 -13.54 -15.14 -10.05
C ALA A 147 -12.57 -14.68 -8.95
N ILE A 148 -12.53 -15.38 -7.81
CA ILE A 148 -11.60 -15.09 -6.71
C ILE A 148 -10.14 -15.18 -7.18
N VAL A 149 -9.79 -16.24 -7.90
CA VAL A 149 -8.44 -16.42 -8.47
C VAL A 149 -8.11 -15.26 -9.40
N GLN A 150 -9.04 -14.87 -10.28
CA GLN A 150 -8.83 -13.76 -11.21
C GLN A 150 -8.66 -12.42 -10.52
N ILE A 151 -9.40 -12.13 -9.46
CA ILE A 151 -9.24 -10.91 -8.65
C ILE A 151 -7.79 -10.81 -8.15
N ILE A 152 -7.26 -11.88 -7.56
CA ILE A 152 -5.88 -11.91 -7.03
C ILE A 152 -4.86 -11.79 -8.17
N GLN A 153 -5.03 -12.55 -9.25
CA GLN A 153 -4.13 -12.47 -10.41
C GLN A 153 -4.08 -11.07 -11.02
N ASN A 154 -5.24 -10.40 -11.14
CA ASN A 154 -5.33 -9.03 -11.65
C ASN A 154 -4.69 -8.01 -10.70
N ALA A 155 -4.82 -8.21 -9.38
CA ALA A 155 -4.10 -7.41 -8.41
C ALA A 155 -2.57 -7.55 -8.59
N GLY A 156 -2.08 -8.76 -8.84
CA GLY A 156 -0.69 -9.08 -9.14
C GLY A 156 -0.06 -8.32 -10.29
N LYS A 157 -0.79 -8.19 -11.39
CA LYS A 157 -0.32 -7.48 -12.60
C LYS A 157 0.09 -6.04 -12.31
N SER A 158 -0.55 -5.38 -11.33
CA SER A 158 -0.18 -4.01 -10.95
C SER A 158 1.16 -3.90 -10.20
N TYR A 159 1.67 -5.02 -9.71
CA TYR A 159 3.00 -5.18 -9.13
C TYR A 159 4.00 -5.81 -10.12
N GLY A 160 3.62 -5.98 -11.38
CA GLY A 160 4.44 -6.62 -12.41
C GLY A 160 4.59 -8.13 -12.23
N ILE A 161 3.64 -8.77 -11.52
CA ILE A 161 3.60 -10.22 -11.33
C ILE A 161 2.49 -10.77 -12.23
N ASP A 162 2.88 -11.53 -13.24
CA ASP A 162 1.94 -12.08 -14.23
C ASP A 162 1.27 -13.38 -13.76
N ASP A 163 1.90 -14.10 -12.83
CA ASP A 163 1.46 -15.42 -12.37
C ASP A 163 1.64 -15.56 -10.85
N ILE A 164 0.62 -15.20 -10.08
CA ILE A 164 0.63 -15.35 -8.62
C ILE A 164 0.32 -16.80 -8.25
N PRO A 165 1.13 -17.44 -7.39
CA PRO A 165 0.78 -18.73 -6.83
C PRO A 165 -0.34 -18.58 -5.80
N ILE A 166 -1.44 -19.31 -6.01
CA ILE A 166 -2.66 -19.28 -5.21
C ILE A 166 -3.07 -20.72 -4.89
N VAL A 167 -3.42 -20.98 -3.63
CA VAL A 167 -4.10 -22.19 -3.18
C VAL A 167 -5.46 -21.81 -2.62
N VAL A 168 -6.49 -22.55 -3.02
CA VAL A 168 -7.84 -22.44 -2.45
C VAL A 168 -8.14 -23.76 -1.76
N GLU A 169 -8.37 -23.72 -0.45
CA GLU A 169 -8.56 -24.90 0.41
C GLU A 169 -9.88 -24.83 1.18
N LEU A 170 -10.53 -25.97 1.33
CA LEU A 170 -11.65 -26.19 2.22
C LEU A 170 -11.21 -26.18 3.69
N ASN A 171 -11.98 -25.50 4.53
CA ASN A 171 -11.76 -25.48 5.96
C ASN A 171 -13.10 -25.56 6.71
N THR A 172 -13.13 -26.36 7.78
CA THR A 172 -14.34 -26.68 8.57
C THR A 172 -14.59 -25.70 9.70
N HIS A 173 -13.63 -24.83 10.02
CA HIS A 173 -13.76 -23.84 11.06
C HIS A 173 -13.85 -22.45 10.42
N PRO A 174 -15.03 -21.80 10.37
CA PRO A 174 -15.05 -20.36 10.17
C PRO A 174 -14.20 -19.79 11.28
N GLN A 175 -13.08 -19.14 10.94
CA GLN A 175 -12.21 -18.50 11.91
C GLN A 175 -13.08 -17.48 12.65
N GLY A 176 -13.56 -17.84 13.84
CA GLY A 176 -14.20 -16.88 14.72
C GLY A 176 -13.16 -15.81 14.99
N TYR A 177 -13.28 -14.66 14.33
CA TYR A 177 -12.35 -13.56 14.50
C TYR A 177 -12.26 -13.25 16.00
N ILE A 178 -11.11 -13.54 16.61
CA ILE A 178 -10.70 -12.79 17.78
C ILE A 178 -10.57 -11.37 17.27
N ASN A 179 -11.50 -10.51 17.66
CA ASN A 179 -11.43 -9.09 17.41
C ASN A 179 -10.07 -8.59 17.91
N CYS A 180 -9.09 -8.38 17.03
CA CYS A 180 -7.78 -7.82 17.39
C CYS A 180 -7.89 -6.36 17.87
N SER A 181 -9.08 -5.75 17.81
CA SER A 181 -9.39 -4.49 18.49
C SER A 181 -9.63 -4.67 20.00
N ALA A 182 -9.71 -5.91 20.49
CA ALA A 182 -9.83 -6.26 21.90
C ALA A 182 -8.51 -6.78 22.50
N VAL A 183 -7.36 -6.46 21.89
CA VAL A 183 -6.08 -6.50 22.60
C VAL A 183 -6.17 -5.44 23.70
N PRO A 184 -6.16 -5.79 25.00
CA PRO A 184 -6.00 -4.78 26.03
C PRO A 184 -4.69 -4.05 25.74
N SER A 185 -4.79 -2.73 25.54
CA SER A 185 -3.66 -1.82 25.44
C SER A 185 -2.57 -2.25 26.43
N PRO A 186 -1.29 -2.35 26.02
CA PRO A 186 -0.20 -2.64 26.94
C PRO A 186 -0.34 -1.70 28.13
N GLN A 187 -0.46 -2.30 29.31
CA GLN A 187 -0.78 -1.63 30.57
C GLN A 187 -0.13 -0.25 30.63
N THR A 188 -0.97 0.75 30.91
CA THR A 188 -0.54 2.11 31.25
C THR A 188 0.60 2.04 32.24
N GLN A 189 1.83 2.17 31.73
CA GLN A 189 3.00 2.36 32.55
C GLN A 189 2.81 3.75 33.17
N THR A 190 2.52 3.78 34.47
CA THR A 190 2.44 5.01 35.26
C THR A 190 3.75 5.76 35.09
N ARG A 191 3.80 6.69 34.14
CA ARG A 191 4.88 7.67 34.05
C ARG A 191 4.72 8.62 35.22
N GLU A 192 5.77 8.75 36.01
CA GLU A 192 5.94 9.88 36.93
C GLU A 192 5.68 11.20 36.19
N PRO A 193 5.06 12.20 36.83
CA PRO A 193 4.82 13.48 36.19
C PRO A 193 6.15 14.17 35.87
N GLU A 194 6.53 14.13 34.59
CA GLU A 194 7.62 14.92 34.05
C GLU A 194 7.29 16.41 34.20
N LYS A 195 8.21 17.11 34.86
CA LYS A 195 8.11 18.53 35.22
C LYS A 195 8.06 19.37 33.96
N THR A 196 6.89 19.91 33.64
CA THR A 196 6.67 20.80 32.51
C THR A 196 7.42 22.12 32.73
N ILE A 197 8.41 22.40 31.87
CA ILE A 197 8.99 23.74 31.71
C ILE A 197 8.10 24.50 30.72
N PRO A 198 7.47 25.63 31.10
CA PRO A 198 6.58 26.35 30.21
C PRO A 198 7.36 27.24 29.21
N GLY A 199 7.00 27.12 27.93
CA GLY A 199 6.84 28.27 27.03
C GLY A 199 8.07 28.81 26.31
N VAL A 200 8.39 28.24 25.14
CA VAL A 200 9.02 29.00 24.04
C VAL A 200 8.65 28.34 22.71
N GLY A 201 7.43 28.59 22.21
CA GLY A 201 6.97 27.95 20.96
C GLY A 201 5.84 28.64 20.22
N LEU A 202 5.45 29.86 20.62
CA LEU A 202 4.33 30.59 19.99
C LEU A 202 4.59 32.09 19.79
N ALA A 203 5.80 32.58 20.06
CA ALA A 203 6.18 33.98 19.84
C ALA A 203 6.89 34.24 18.49
N ALA A 204 7.35 33.20 17.78
CA ALA A 204 8.10 33.37 16.53
C ALA A 204 7.22 33.53 15.28
N CYS A 205 5.96 33.07 15.30
CA CYS A 205 5.09 33.11 14.12
C CYS A 205 4.29 34.41 13.95
N VAL A 206 4.18 35.26 14.98
CA VAL A 206 3.43 36.54 14.90
C VAL A 206 4.31 37.71 14.44
N ILE A 207 5.64 37.61 14.59
CA ILE A 207 6.58 38.69 14.24
C ILE A 207 6.86 38.73 12.71
N LEU A 208 6.80 37.60 12.01
CA LEU A 208 7.03 37.53 10.56
C LEU A 208 5.88 38.13 9.73
N SER A 209 4.64 38.13 10.23
CA SER A 209 3.49 38.70 9.53
C SER A 209 3.48 40.24 9.55
N LEU A 210 4.04 40.87 10.58
CA LEU A 210 4.12 42.34 10.70
C LEU A 210 5.18 42.97 9.79
N VAL A 211 6.29 42.26 9.52
CA VAL A 211 7.36 42.75 8.66
C VAL A 211 6.93 42.81 7.18
N VAL A 212 6.13 41.84 6.72
CA VAL A 212 5.63 41.81 5.33
C VAL A 212 4.60 42.91 5.07
N VAL A 213 3.74 43.21 6.04
CA VAL A 213 2.73 44.29 5.92
C VAL A 213 3.36 45.68 5.93
N LEU A 214 4.46 45.88 6.66
CA LEU A 214 5.18 47.16 6.69
C LEU A 214 6.03 47.39 5.43
N PHE A 215 6.57 46.33 4.80
CA PHE A 215 7.34 46.47 3.56
C PHE A 215 6.46 46.83 2.34
N ILE A 216 5.22 46.32 2.29
CA ILE A 216 4.28 46.63 1.20
C ILE A 216 3.78 48.09 1.28
N ARG A 217 3.70 48.68 2.49
CA ARG A 217 3.24 50.07 2.67
C ARG A 217 4.29 51.11 2.26
N LYS A 218 5.59 50.77 2.27
CA LYS A 218 6.68 51.70 1.92
C LYS A 218 7.00 51.74 0.41
N SER A 219 6.48 50.82 -0.40
CA SER A 219 6.69 50.79 -1.86
C SER A 219 5.65 51.58 -2.68
N LYS A 220 4.67 52.22 -2.02
CA LYS A 220 3.62 53.03 -2.67
C LYS A 220 3.67 54.52 -2.31
N THR A 221 4.83 55.00 -1.85
CA THR A 221 5.14 56.44 -1.75
C THR A 221 6.42 56.70 -2.54
#